data_AF-A0A4U6R825-F1
#
_entry.id   AF-A0A4U6R825-F1
#
_cell.length_a   1.000
_cell.length_b   1.000
_cell.length_c   1.000
_cell.angle_alpha   90.00
_cell.angle_beta   90.00
_cell.angle_gamma   90.00
#
_symmetry.space_group_name_H-M   'P 1'
#
loop_
_entity.id
_entity.type
_entity.pdbx_description
1 polymer ?
#
loop_
_entity_poly.entity_id
_entity_poly.type
_entity_poly.pdbx_seq_one_letter_code
_entity_poly.pdbx_strand_id
1 'polypeptide(L)'
;MTTKPETPPSRMNSTQAWVTYLSKVELPVLANTLRRIDELTDSSNSTVNELANVILNDAQLTSQVLRLSNTVFYNQTRTQVSTVSRAITLIGFDAVKSMAISSLIVDSLLARNDRPHLLRCLARAIHAAVQARCLLPKRNEHALEEVFIGALLMNIGELAFWSCETEQAAELEAKLRADEPPVEAQKAVLHTTFSEITRGLVDAWSLGPFIKEVVAPGQPNSKAASLVRHSVEMAKLSENGWRGKEMEAVMEALGNDIGENPAAVRDRLKVNAGEAARVAVSLGIPQVTALMPGSQSDTGKEAAQAPEVDPILQLQILRDLTHSLTDKPDINEVCQLVIEGIHRAVGMQRVVLLMSDRSGLELIPRKLGGKGTESWKDSFTVRKDGTGPLGALLPHASCYVYQPKSGKENVPYDRWLGSVPALVGPLKAKGRLVGLFYADNAAADYVPSEDQLTAFGHFVQNAQLCITLLSSN
;
A
#
# COMPACT_ATOMS: atom_id res chain seq x y z
N MET A 1 13.02 -2.97 44.90
CA MET A 1 12.28 -1.72 44.60
C MET A 1 11.95 -1.73 43.11
N THR A 2 10.77 -2.18 42.76
CA THR A 2 10.22 -2.13 41.40
C THR A 2 9.87 -0.69 41.07
N THR A 3 10.67 -0.05 40.23
CA THR A 3 10.40 1.29 39.68
C THR A 3 9.10 1.24 38.89
N LYS A 4 8.10 2.03 39.31
CA LYS A 4 6.88 2.28 38.53
C LYS A 4 7.28 2.77 37.13
N PRO A 5 6.56 2.35 36.06
CA PRO A 5 6.76 2.96 34.74
C PRO A 5 6.43 4.44 34.85
N GLU A 6 7.39 5.30 34.52
CA GLU A 6 7.17 6.75 34.42
C GLU A 6 6.02 6.99 33.43
N THR A 7 4.97 7.66 33.88
CA THR A 7 3.93 8.19 33.00
C THR A 7 4.61 9.08 31.95
N PRO A 8 4.43 8.81 30.65
CA PRO A 8 5.08 9.59 29.62
C PRO A 8 4.63 11.06 29.68
N PRO A 9 5.50 12.01 29.32
CA PRO A 9 5.16 13.42 29.32
C PRO A 9 3.96 13.66 28.39
N SER A 10 3.02 14.52 28.82
CA SER A 10 1.79 14.82 28.07
C SER A 10 2.07 15.45 26.70
N ARG A 11 3.25 16.03 26.49
CA ARG A 11 3.69 16.60 25.22
C ARG A 11 5.21 16.61 25.13
N MET A 12 5.76 16.16 24.00
CA MET A 12 7.19 16.19 23.69
C MET A 12 7.51 17.44 22.86
N ASN A 13 8.46 18.23 23.33
CA ASN A 13 8.77 19.56 22.79
C ASN A 13 10.21 19.71 22.26
N SER A 14 10.93 18.61 22.08
CA SER A 14 12.30 18.61 21.54
C SER A 14 12.64 17.27 20.91
N THR A 15 13.66 17.26 20.04
CA THR A 15 14.20 16.03 19.45
C THR A 15 14.61 15.02 20.51
N GLN A 16 15.32 15.46 21.57
CA GLN A 16 15.80 14.57 22.62
C GLN A 16 14.64 13.93 23.41
N ALA A 17 13.54 14.67 23.63
CA ALA A 17 12.36 14.13 24.28
C ALA A 17 11.71 13.02 23.43
N TRP A 18 11.54 13.25 22.13
CA TRP A 18 11.03 12.26 21.20
C TRP A 18 11.92 11.02 21.10
N VAL A 19 13.23 11.20 20.95
CA VAL A 19 14.20 10.08 20.89
C VAL A 19 14.17 9.25 22.17
N THR A 20 14.09 9.91 23.34
CA THR A 20 14.03 9.22 24.63
C THR A 20 12.73 8.41 24.77
N TYR A 21 11.60 9.01 24.40
CA TYR A 21 10.29 8.35 24.44
C TYR A 21 10.25 7.14 23.50
N LEU A 22 10.59 7.33 22.23
CA LEU A 22 10.56 6.27 21.22
C LEU A 22 11.53 5.12 21.54
N SER A 23 12.74 5.44 22.01
CA SER A 23 13.75 4.42 22.31
C SER A 23 13.45 3.62 23.60
N LYS A 24 12.81 4.21 24.61
CA LYS A 24 12.61 3.57 25.92
C LYS A 24 11.20 3.04 26.16
N VAL A 25 10.18 3.69 25.58
CA VAL A 25 8.77 3.42 25.92
C VAL A 25 8.09 2.63 24.82
N GLU A 26 8.28 3.01 23.55
CA GLU A 26 7.48 2.51 22.44
C GLU A 26 8.15 1.38 21.67
N LEU A 27 9.47 1.47 21.44
CA LEU A 27 10.21 0.49 20.64
C LEU A 27 11.36 -0.21 21.40
N PRO A 28 11.23 -0.59 22.69
CA PRO A 28 12.35 -1.20 23.44
C PRO A 28 12.76 -2.58 22.89
N VAL A 29 11.79 -3.36 22.38
CA VAL A 29 12.04 -4.67 21.76
C VAL A 29 12.76 -4.52 20.43
N LEU A 30 12.36 -3.53 19.63
CA LEU A 30 13.02 -3.21 18.37
C LEU A 30 14.43 -2.67 18.59
N ALA A 31 14.63 -1.80 19.59
CA ALA A 31 15.96 -1.27 19.96
C ALA A 31 16.94 -2.38 20.39
N ASN A 32 16.46 -3.39 21.14
CA ASN A 32 17.28 -4.55 21.52
C ASN A 32 17.56 -5.48 20.34
N THR A 33 16.60 -5.61 19.42
CA THR A 33 16.73 -6.43 18.23
C THR A 33 17.72 -5.79 17.24
N LEU A 34 17.60 -4.48 16.97
CA LEU A 34 18.52 -3.74 16.10
C LEU A 34 19.95 -3.73 16.61
N ARG A 35 20.18 -3.56 17.93
CA ARG A 35 21.53 -3.68 18.51
C ARG A 35 22.13 -5.06 18.34
N ARG A 36 21.36 -6.12 18.59
CA ARG A 36 21.81 -7.50 18.36
C ARG A 36 22.10 -7.76 16.88
N ILE A 37 21.33 -7.17 15.98
CA ILE A 37 21.56 -7.29 14.53
C ILE A 37 22.87 -6.61 14.15
N ASP A 38 23.10 -5.38 14.61
CA ASP A 38 24.33 -4.61 14.39
C ASP A 38 25.57 -5.36 14.91
N GLU A 39 25.50 -5.91 16.13
CA GLU A 39 26.54 -6.77 16.73
C GLU A 39 26.82 -8.05 15.90
N LEU A 40 25.79 -8.61 15.25
CA LEU A 40 25.88 -9.82 14.44
C LEU A 40 26.24 -9.55 12.96
N THR A 41 26.16 -8.30 12.49
CA THR A 41 26.66 -7.86 11.18
C THR A 41 28.12 -7.43 11.26
N ASP A 42 28.57 -6.92 12.42
CA ASP A 42 29.98 -6.57 12.66
C ASP A 42 30.85 -7.80 12.99
N SER A 43 30.26 -8.92 13.43
CA SER A 43 31.01 -10.12 13.84
C SER A 43 31.01 -11.23 12.78
N SER A 44 32.18 -11.51 12.23
CA SER A 44 32.43 -12.52 11.18
C SER A 44 32.25 -13.98 11.62
N ASN A 45 31.71 -14.25 12.83
CA ASN A 45 31.77 -15.55 13.51
C ASN A 45 30.45 -16.07 14.10
N SER A 46 29.30 -15.50 13.73
CA SER A 46 28.00 -15.98 14.20
C SER A 46 27.67 -17.38 13.64
N THR A 47 27.32 -18.36 14.48
CA THR A 47 27.13 -19.75 14.00
C THR A 47 25.69 -20.06 13.58
N VAL A 48 25.53 -20.92 12.56
CA VAL A 48 24.23 -21.43 12.03
C VAL A 48 23.30 -21.95 13.15
N ASN A 49 23.86 -22.50 14.22
CA ASN A 49 23.12 -23.07 15.33
C ASN A 49 22.50 -22.01 16.26
N GLU A 50 23.14 -20.86 16.43
CA GLU A 50 22.62 -19.77 17.27
C GLU A 50 21.40 -19.12 16.61
N LEU A 51 21.47 -18.86 15.30
CA LEU A 51 20.33 -18.36 14.53
C LEU A 51 19.19 -19.40 14.47
N ALA A 52 19.52 -20.68 14.27
CA ALA A 52 18.52 -21.75 14.30
C ALA A 52 17.79 -21.83 15.65
N ASN A 53 18.49 -21.65 16.76
CA ASN A 53 17.88 -21.64 18.09
C ASN A 53 16.99 -20.42 18.34
N VAL A 54 17.35 -19.24 17.83
CA VAL A 54 16.48 -18.06 17.89
C VAL A 54 15.19 -18.29 17.10
N ILE A 55 15.29 -18.90 15.91
CA ILE A 55 14.14 -19.19 15.05
C ILE A 55 13.26 -20.30 15.64
N LEU A 56 13.85 -21.37 16.16
CA LEU A 56 13.14 -22.54 16.72
C LEU A 56 12.33 -22.23 17.98
N ASN A 57 12.70 -21.17 18.72
CA ASN A 57 11.94 -20.70 19.88
C ASN A 57 10.67 -19.91 19.51
N ASP A 58 10.50 -19.57 18.22
CA ASP A 58 9.32 -18.90 17.68
C ASP A 58 8.66 -19.78 16.60
N ALA A 59 7.49 -20.32 16.94
CA ALA A 59 6.77 -21.27 16.09
C ALA A 59 6.28 -20.63 14.76
N GLN A 60 6.01 -19.33 14.75
CA GLN A 60 5.55 -18.59 13.57
C GLN A 60 6.72 -18.32 12.62
N LEU A 61 7.84 -17.86 13.16
CA LEU A 61 9.08 -17.65 12.42
C LEU A 61 9.64 -18.96 11.86
N THR A 62 9.61 -20.04 12.65
CA THR A 62 9.98 -21.40 12.20
C THR A 62 9.16 -21.86 10.99
N SER A 63 7.84 -21.66 11.04
CA SER A 63 6.94 -22.04 9.93
C SER A 63 7.19 -21.21 8.67
N GLN A 64 7.49 -19.93 8.81
CA GLN A 64 7.79 -19.03 7.69
C GLN A 64 9.11 -19.38 6.99
N VAL A 65 10.18 -19.64 7.77
CA VAL A 65 11.50 -20.04 7.25
C VAL A 65 11.41 -21.38 6.50
N LEU A 66 10.67 -22.35 7.04
CA LEU A 66 10.43 -23.63 6.39
C LEU A 66 9.61 -23.50 5.09
N ARG A 67 8.57 -22.66 5.06
CA ARG A 67 7.79 -22.42 3.82
C ARG A 67 8.62 -21.76 2.73
N LEU A 68 9.44 -20.76 3.05
CA LEU A 68 10.28 -20.10 2.07
C LEU A 68 11.32 -21.04 1.47
N SER A 69 11.94 -21.89 2.31
CA SER A 69 12.91 -22.89 1.86
C SER A 69 12.33 -23.93 0.92
N ASN A 70 11.01 -24.04 0.82
CA ASN A 70 10.32 -24.96 -0.09
C ASN A 70 9.80 -24.28 -1.37
N THR A 71 10.05 -22.99 -1.56
CA THR A 71 9.70 -22.28 -2.79
C THR A 71 10.65 -22.64 -3.94
N VAL A 72 10.17 -22.55 -5.17
CA VAL A 72 10.94 -22.87 -6.38
C VAL A 72 12.20 -21.99 -6.54
N PHE A 73 12.20 -20.80 -5.92
CA PHE A 73 13.33 -19.87 -5.93
C PHE A 73 14.54 -20.40 -5.14
N TYR A 74 14.32 -21.00 -3.97
CA TYR A 74 15.39 -21.53 -3.11
C TYR A 74 15.57 -23.06 -3.23
N ASN A 75 14.53 -23.80 -3.62
CA ASN A 75 14.52 -25.26 -3.73
C ASN A 75 14.30 -25.73 -5.17
N GLN A 76 15.32 -25.50 -6.00
CA GLN A 76 15.29 -25.89 -7.41
C GLN A 76 15.20 -27.42 -7.59
N THR A 77 15.66 -28.19 -6.60
CA THR A 77 15.64 -29.66 -6.56
C THR A 77 14.30 -30.25 -6.08
N ARG A 78 13.32 -29.41 -5.71
CA ARG A 78 11.96 -29.78 -5.24
C ARG A 78 11.91 -30.84 -4.13
N THR A 79 12.96 -30.91 -3.31
CA THR A 79 13.09 -31.91 -2.24
C THR A 79 12.59 -31.30 -0.94
N GLN A 80 11.57 -31.88 -0.33
CA GLN A 80 10.89 -31.26 0.81
C GLN A 80 11.85 -30.99 1.99
N VAL A 81 11.98 -29.72 2.36
CA VAL A 81 12.79 -29.25 3.49
C VAL A 81 11.89 -29.13 4.73
N SER A 82 12.19 -29.92 5.76
CA SER A 82 11.37 -30.03 6.98
C SER A 82 12.08 -29.57 8.27
N THR A 83 13.33 -29.11 8.20
CA THR A 83 14.11 -28.67 9.37
C THR A 83 14.71 -27.27 9.18
N VAL A 84 14.72 -26.46 10.25
CA VAL A 84 15.17 -25.05 10.22
C VAL A 84 16.64 -24.93 9.85
N SER A 85 17.50 -25.82 10.38
CA SER A 85 18.92 -25.83 10.01
C SER A 85 19.14 -26.09 8.52
N ARG A 86 18.35 -27.00 7.91
CA ARG A 86 18.38 -27.30 6.46
C ARG A 86 17.82 -26.14 5.64
N ALA A 87 16.78 -25.46 6.13
CA ALA A 87 16.25 -24.25 5.53
C ALA A 87 17.28 -23.10 5.54
N ILE A 88 18.02 -22.94 6.64
CA ILE A 88 19.14 -21.98 6.75
C ILE A 88 20.28 -22.32 5.78
N THR A 89 20.58 -23.60 5.59
CA THR A 89 21.63 -24.01 4.63
C THR A 89 21.20 -23.79 3.17
N LEU A 90 19.90 -23.90 2.88
CA LEU A 90 19.34 -23.80 1.53
C LEU A 90 19.05 -22.35 1.12
N ILE A 91 18.54 -21.53 2.05
CA ILE A 91 18.21 -20.12 1.85
C ILE A 91 19.46 -19.23 2.02
N GLY A 92 20.39 -19.65 2.89
CA GLY A 92 21.52 -18.83 3.34
C GLY A 92 21.26 -18.20 4.71
N PHE A 93 22.30 -18.17 5.56
CA PHE A 93 22.24 -17.65 6.94
C PHE A 93 21.72 -16.20 6.97
N ASP A 94 22.21 -15.36 6.06
CA ASP A 94 21.92 -13.92 6.04
C ASP A 94 20.51 -13.58 5.52
N ALA A 95 19.99 -14.38 4.58
CA ALA A 95 18.62 -14.23 4.07
C ALA A 95 17.56 -14.67 5.10
N VAL A 96 17.83 -15.74 5.85
CA VAL A 96 16.95 -16.16 6.95
C VAL A 96 16.99 -15.16 8.11
N LYS A 97 18.18 -14.61 8.39
CA LYS A 97 18.37 -13.53 9.38
C LYS A 97 17.54 -12.30 9.00
N SER A 98 17.66 -11.80 7.76
CA SER A 98 16.90 -10.64 7.26
C SER A 98 15.37 -10.79 7.35
N MET A 99 14.86 -12.00 7.16
CA MET A 99 13.43 -12.29 7.30
C MET A 99 12.95 -12.32 8.75
N ALA A 100 13.73 -12.92 9.64
CA ALA A 100 13.42 -12.94 11.07
C ALA A 100 13.31 -11.52 11.63
N ILE A 101 14.24 -10.67 11.23
CA ILE A 101 14.30 -9.25 11.57
C ILE A 101 13.05 -8.53 11.06
N SER A 102 12.73 -8.73 9.78
CA SER A 102 11.61 -8.06 9.14
C SER A 102 10.26 -8.51 9.71
N SER A 103 10.05 -9.81 9.99
CA SER A 103 8.81 -10.28 10.63
C SER A 103 8.64 -9.73 12.04
N LEU A 104 9.71 -9.64 12.84
CA LEU A 104 9.66 -9.10 14.20
C LEU A 104 9.38 -7.58 14.22
N ILE A 105 9.97 -6.83 13.28
CA ILE A 105 9.68 -5.40 13.09
C ILE A 105 8.20 -5.22 12.79
N VAL A 106 7.69 -6.02 11.86
CA VAL A 106 6.32 -5.97 11.37
C VAL A 106 5.31 -6.34 12.44
N ASP A 107 5.53 -7.42 13.18
CA ASP A 107 4.64 -7.85 14.25
C ASP A 107 4.62 -6.84 15.41
N SER A 108 5.75 -6.17 15.71
CA SER A 108 5.80 -5.11 16.73
C SER A 108 5.07 -3.83 16.31
N LEU A 109 5.08 -3.51 15.00
CA LEU A 109 4.47 -2.29 14.45
C LEU A 109 2.99 -2.47 14.09
N LEU A 110 2.55 -3.68 13.73
CA LEU A 110 1.17 -3.97 13.30
C LEU A 110 0.25 -4.48 14.42
N ALA A 111 0.78 -4.82 15.59
CA ALA A 111 -0.04 -5.34 16.70
C ALA A 111 -1.04 -4.33 17.29
N ARG A 112 -0.99 -3.05 16.89
CA ARG A 112 -1.79 -1.97 17.48
C ARG A 112 -2.29 -0.99 16.39
N ASN A 113 -3.53 -1.20 15.93
CA ASN A 113 -4.37 -0.33 15.10
C ASN A 113 -4.07 -0.16 13.59
N ASP A 114 -5.15 -0.05 12.82
CA ASP A 114 -5.20 0.26 11.38
C ASP A 114 -4.76 1.72 11.12
N ARG A 115 -3.44 1.95 10.97
CA ARG A 115 -2.91 3.29 10.66
C ARG A 115 -2.42 3.41 9.22
N PRO A 116 -3.14 4.16 8.35
CA PRO A 116 -2.78 4.28 6.94
C PRO A 116 -1.44 4.99 6.72
N HIS A 117 -1.04 5.91 7.60
CA HIS A 117 0.26 6.57 7.53
C HIS A 117 1.42 5.61 7.79
N LEU A 118 1.31 4.77 8.82
CA LEU A 118 2.31 3.75 9.13
C LEU A 118 2.50 2.77 7.97
N LEU A 119 1.39 2.27 7.40
CA LEU A 119 1.43 1.38 6.25
C LEU A 119 2.06 2.03 5.01
N ARG A 120 1.78 3.31 4.75
CA ARG A 120 2.41 4.07 3.65
C ARG A 120 3.92 4.25 3.87
N CYS A 121 4.32 4.67 5.07
CA CYS A 121 5.73 4.81 5.42
C CYS A 121 6.48 3.48 5.28
N LEU A 122 5.82 2.37 5.66
CA LEU A 122 6.39 1.03 5.56
C LEU A 122 6.50 0.55 4.11
N ALA A 123 5.49 0.81 3.29
CA ALA A 123 5.52 0.55 1.85
C ALA A 123 6.70 1.30 1.20
N ARG A 124 6.87 2.59 1.52
CA ARG A 124 7.96 3.44 1.03
C ARG A 124 9.33 2.90 1.44
N ALA A 125 9.48 2.54 2.72
CA ALA A 125 10.75 2.05 3.26
C ALA A 125 11.17 0.72 2.61
N ILE A 126 10.23 -0.23 2.44
CA ILE A 126 10.50 -1.51 1.76
C ILE A 126 10.83 -1.27 0.29
N HIS A 127 10.08 -0.38 -0.39
CA HIS A 127 10.35 -0.05 -1.78
C HIS A 127 11.76 0.54 -1.95
N ALA A 128 12.14 1.52 -1.12
CA ALA A 128 13.47 2.11 -1.14
C ALA A 128 14.58 1.08 -0.88
N ALA A 129 14.36 0.17 0.07
CA ALA A 129 15.32 -0.87 0.42
C ALA A 129 15.58 -1.84 -0.73
N VAL A 130 14.52 -2.30 -1.40
CA VAL A 130 14.65 -3.15 -2.59
C VAL A 130 15.36 -2.42 -3.72
N GLN A 131 15.08 -1.14 -3.91
CA GLN A 131 15.72 -0.33 -4.95
C GLN A 131 17.21 -0.15 -4.69
N ALA A 132 17.60 0.25 -3.49
CA ALA A 132 19.00 0.42 -3.12
C ALA A 132 19.79 -0.88 -3.32
N ARG A 133 19.22 -2.02 -2.90
CA ARG A 133 19.81 -3.34 -3.07
C ARG A 133 19.93 -3.75 -4.54
N CYS A 134 18.85 -3.62 -5.31
CA CYS A 134 18.82 -4.07 -6.70
C CYS A 134 19.62 -3.17 -7.65
N LEU A 135 19.84 -1.90 -7.28
CA LEU A 135 20.62 -0.95 -8.07
C LEU A 135 22.12 -1.05 -7.84
N LEU A 136 22.59 -1.55 -6.68
CA LEU A 136 24.00 -1.60 -6.34
C LEU A 136 24.82 -2.43 -7.36
N PRO A 137 25.85 -1.85 -8.03
CA PRO A 137 26.54 -2.49 -9.15
C PRO A 137 27.53 -3.61 -8.74
N LYS A 138 27.98 -3.66 -7.49
CA LYS A 138 28.90 -4.70 -6.98
C LYS A 138 28.19 -5.58 -5.95
N ARG A 139 27.99 -6.85 -6.28
CA ARG A 139 27.26 -7.84 -5.47
C ARG A 139 28.16 -8.51 -4.41
N ASN A 140 28.76 -7.72 -3.53
CA ASN A 140 29.20 -8.26 -2.25
C ASN A 140 27.96 -8.35 -1.36
N GLU A 141 27.65 -9.53 -0.83
CA GLU A 141 26.41 -9.78 -0.08
C GLU A 141 26.29 -8.85 1.14
N HIS A 142 27.41 -8.61 1.84
CA HIS A 142 27.46 -7.65 2.95
C HIS A 142 27.09 -6.22 2.52
N ALA A 143 27.58 -5.76 1.36
CA ALA A 143 27.29 -4.41 0.88
C ALA A 143 25.82 -4.27 0.42
N LEU A 144 25.25 -5.34 -0.15
CA LEU A 144 23.83 -5.41 -0.54
C LEU A 144 22.91 -5.37 0.69
N GLU A 145 23.31 -6.02 1.76
CA GLU A 145 22.60 -6.01 3.05
C GLU A 145 22.69 -4.63 3.71
N GLU A 146 23.89 -4.04 3.79
CA GLU A 146 24.09 -2.70 4.37
C GLU A 146 23.23 -1.63 3.68
N VAL A 147 23.19 -1.60 2.33
CA VAL A 147 22.35 -0.63 1.61
C VAL A 147 20.85 -0.90 1.78
N PHE A 148 20.45 -2.17 1.87
CA PHE A 148 19.06 -2.53 2.12
C PHE A 148 18.60 -2.05 3.51
N ILE A 149 19.39 -2.35 4.54
CA ILE A 149 19.13 -1.93 5.92
C ILE A 149 19.18 -0.40 6.03
N GLY A 150 20.19 0.24 5.43
CA GLY A 150 20.34 1.70 5.41
C GLY A 150 19.12 2.41 4.83
N ALA A 151 18.59 1.90 3.72
CA ALA A 151 17.38 2.45 3.09
C ALA A 151 16.12 2.18 3.92
N LEU A 152 15.99 0.99 4.51
CA LEU A 152 14.85 0.65 5.37
C LEU A 152 14.79 1.53 6.62
N LEU A 153 15.93 1.81 7.22
CA LEU A 153 16.06 2.60 8.46
C LEU A 153 16.06 4.12 8.22
N MET A 154 16.15 4.59 6.97
CA MET A 154 16.26 6.02 6.69
C MET A 154 15.05 6.84 7.18
N ASN A 155 13.89 6.20 7.30
CA ASN A 155 12.65 6.81 7.81
C ASN A 155 12.20 6.20 9.14
N ILE A 156 13.09 5.57 9.91
CA ILE A 156 12.72 4.88 11.15
C ILE A 156 12.10 5.82 12.19
N GLY A 157 12.50 7.10 12.24
CA GLY A 157 11.88 8.09 13.12
C GLY A 157 10.43 8.42 12.75
N GLU A 158 10.10 8.42 11.46
CA GLU A 158 8.71 8.60 10.98
C GLU A 158 7.88 7.35 11.28
N LEU A 159 8.43 6.15 11.01
CA LEU A 159 7.77 4.87 11.34
C LEU A 159 7.49 4.74 12.84
N ALA A 160 8.50 5.05 13.66
CA ALA A 160 8.41 5.03 15.11
C ALA A 160 7.39 6.05 15.64
N PHE A 161 7.33 7.24 15.05
CA PHE A 161 6.32 8.21 15.43
C PHE A 161 4.91 7.71 15.13
N TRP A 162 4.66 7.21 13.91
CA TRP A 162 3.33 6.76 13.50
C TRP A 162 2.87 5.47 14.18
N SER A 163 3.77 4.72 14.83
CA SER A 163 3.40 3.58 15.67
C SER A 163 2.86 3.98 17.04
N CYS A 164 3.10 5.21 17.51
CA CYS A 164 2.75 5.64 18.88
C CYS A 164 1.35 6.28 18.95
N GLU A 165 0.56 5.99 19.98
CA GLU A 165 -0.72 6.66 20.22
C GLU A 165 -0.51 7.93 21.06
N THR A 166 -0.20 9.06 20.40
CA THR A 166 0.00 10.35 21.08
C THR A 166 -0.95 11.41 20.55
N GLU A 167 -1.36 12.38 21.40
CA GLU A 167 -2.17 13.52 20.96
C GLU A 167 -1.47 14.32 19.84
N GLN A 168 -0.13 14.39 19.88
CA GLN A 168 0.68 15.05 18.85
C GLN A 168 0.66 14.29 17.51
N ALA A 169 0.46 12.97 17.51
CA ALA A 169 0.24 12.21 16.28
C ALA A 169 -1.07 12.61 15.60
N ALA A 170 -2.16 12.73 16.38
CA ALA A 170 -3.45 13.19 15.86
C ALA A 170 -3.42 14.66 15.40
N GLU A 171 -2.73 15.54 16.14
CA GLU A 171 -2.55 16.94 15.77
C GLU A 171 -1.74 17.09 14.47
N LEU A 172 -0.64 16.35 14.34
CA LEU A 172 0.18 16.37 13.12
C LEU A 172 -0.61 15.81 11.93
N GLU A 173 -1.37 14.73 12.13
CA GLU A 173 -2.24 14.18 11.09
C GLU A 173 -3.27 15.21 10.61
N ALA A 174 -3.91 15.94 11.53
CA ALA A 174 -4.88 16.98 11.19
C ALA A 174 -4.26 18.11 10.33
N LYS A 175 -3.03 18.53 10.66
CA LYS A 175 -2.31 19.56 9.88
C LYS A 175 -1.88 19.07 8.51
N LEU A 176 -1.38 17.83 8.42
CA LEU A 176 -1.04 17.22 7.13
C LEU A 176 -2.27 17.05 6.24
N ARG A 177 -3.45 16.81 6.81
CA ARG A 177 -4.73 16.75 6.10
C ARG A 177 -5.19 18.11 5.58
N ALA A 178 -4.73 19.20 6.18
CA ALA A 178 -5.01 20.57 5.75
C ALA A 178 -4.03 21.09 4.69
N ASP A 179 -3.23 20.20 4.07
CA ASP A 179 -2.19 20.51 3.08
C ASP A 179 -1.11 21.49 3.58
N GLU A 180 -0.89 21.56 4.91
CA GLU A 180 0.26 22.29 5.45
C GLU A 180 1.57 21.62 5.00
N PRO A 181 2.61 22.39 4.63
CA PRO A 181 3.90 21.83 4.24
C PRO A 181 4.45 20.88 5.32
N PRO A 182 4.82 19.61 4.98
CA PRO A 182 5.08 18.58 5.98
C PRO A 182 6.15 18.94 7.01
N VAL A 183 7.19 19.66 6.60
CA VAL A 183 8.28 20.10 7.49
C VAL A 183 7.81 21.20 8.46
N GLU A 184 6.93 22.09 8.01
CA GLU A 184 6.38 23.16 8.85
C GLU A 184 5.39 22.60 9.87
N ALA A 185 4.53 21.67 9.43
CA ALA A 185 3.63 20.94 10.32
C ALA A 185 4.40 20.16 11.40
N GLN A 186 5.47 19.45 11.01
CA GLN A 186 6.37 18.76 11.96
C GLN A 186 6.98 19.73 12.97
N LYS A 187 7.57 20.84 12.52
CA LYS A 187 8.16 21.84 13.42
C LYS A 187 7.13 22.46 14.35
N ALA A 188 5.91 22.69 13.89
CA ALA A 188 4.85 23.29 14.68
C ALA A 188 4.31 22.36 15.77
N VAL A 189 4.21 21.05 15.50
CA VAL A 189 3.61 20.07 16.42
C VAL A 189 4.65 19.34 17.27
N LEU A 190 5.78 18.96 16.65
CA LEU A 190 6.82 18.15 17.27
C LEU A 190 7.99 18.97 17.80
N HIS A 191 8.11 20.24 17.40
CA HIS A 191 9.28 21.09 17.65
C HIS A 191 10.60 20.49 17.11
N THR A 192 10.48 19.58 16.14
CA THR A 192 11.58 18.88 15.47
C THR A 192 11.06 18.30 14.15
N THR A 193 11.91 17.61 13.41
CA THR A 193 11.56 16.90 12.17
C THR A 193 11.79 15.39 12.31
N PHE A 194 11.13 14.58 11.50
CA PHE A 194 11.36 13.14 11.48
C PHE A 194 12.81 12.79 11.14
N SER A 195 13.49 13.56 10.29
CA SER A 195 14.91 13.36 10.00
C SER A 195 15.81 13.59 11.22
N GLU A 196 15.48 14.57 12.07
CA GLU A 196 16.20 14.80 13.33
C GLU A 196 15.93 13.68 14.34
N ILE A 197 14.68 13.20 14.43
CA ILE A 197 14.31 12.06 15.26
C ILE A 197 15.04 10.79 14.79
N THR A 198 15.05 10.50 13.49
CA THR A 198 15.79 9.37 12.90
C THR A 198 17.26 9.42 13.30
N ARG A 199 17.94 10.56 13.14
CA ARG A 199 19.35 10.70 13.54
C ARG A 199 19.55 10.43 15.03
N GLY A 200 18.71 11.04 15.87
CA GLY A 200 18.79 10.82 17.31
C GLY A 200 18.53 9.36 17.72
N LEU A 201 17.66 8.64 17.03
CA LEU A 201 17.44 7.21 17.24
C LEU A 201 18.65 6.37 16.80
N VAL A 202 19.23 6.68 15.63
CA VAL A 202 20.45 6.03 15.14
C VAL A 202 21.60 6.18 16.15
N ASP A 203 21.75 7.37 16.73
CA ASP A 203 22.75 7.63 17.79
C ASP A 203 22.41 6.93 19.10
N ALA A 204 21.16 7.02 19.55
CA ALA A 204 20.70 6.39 20.80
C ALA A 204 20.79 4.85 20.78
N TRP A 205 20.63 4.25 19.60
CA TRP A 205 20.77 2.81 19.39
C TRP A 205 22.20 2.37 19.05
N SER A 206 23.14 3.32 18.93
CA SER A 206 24.54 3.06 18.62
C SER A 206 24.78 2.30 17.31
N LEU A 207 23.97 2.55 16.28
CA LEU A 207 24.09 1.84 15.00
C LEU A 207 25.40 2.19 14.28
N GLY A 208 25.84 1.26 13.43
CA GLY A 208 27.11 1.31 12.70
C GLY A 208 27.35 2.59 11.85
N PRO A 209 28.62 2.83 11.47
CA PRO A 209 29.05 4.07 10.81
C PRO A 209 28.38 4.31 9.45
N PHE A 210 28.04 3.25 8.72
CA PHE A 210 27.33 3.36 7.44
C PHE A 210 25.92 3.94 7.61
N ILE A 211 25.16 3.46 8.60
CA ILE A 211 23.80 3.95 8.86
C ILE A 211 23.83 5.42 9.31
N LYS A 212 24.81 5.78 10.16
CA LYS A 212 25.06 7.17 10.56
C LYS A 212 25.36 8.07 9.35
N GLU A 213 26.17 7.59 8.42
CA GLU A 213 26.46 8.31 7.17
C GLU A 213 25.18 8.51 6.35
N VAL A 214 24.36 7.46 6.16
CA VAL A 214 23.12 7.54 5.37
C VAL A 214 22.17 8.61 5.92
N VAL A 215 22.01 8.73 7.23
CA VAL A 215 21.06 9.68 7.86
C VAL A 215 21.64 11.08 8.14
N ALA A 216 22.95 11.27 7.97
CA ALA A 216 23.63 12.53 8.26
C ALA A 216 23.17 13.69 7.33
N PRO A 217 23.15 14.94 7.81
CA PRO A 217 22.91 16.09 6.93
C PRO A 217 24.08 16.29 5.95
N GLY A 218 23.81 16.89 4.79
CA GLY A 218 24.84 17.23 3.79
C GLY A 218 25.00 16.17 2.69
N GLN A 219 26.11 16.19 1.96
CA GLN A 219 26.40 15.21 0.91
C GLN A 219 26.99 13.92 1.49
N PRO A 220 26.58 12.74 1.00
CA PRO A 220 27.17 11.46 1.40
C PRO A 220 28.62 11.35 0.91
N ASN A 221 29.47 10.67 1.68
CA ASN A 221 30.88 10.49 1.34
C ASN A 221 31.10 9.27 0.44
N SER A 222 30.22 8.27 0.54
CA SER A 222 30.27 7.03 -0.22
C SER A 222 29.17 6.97 -1.30
N LYS A 223 29.49 6.33 -2.43
CA LYS A 223 28.50 6.04 -3.48
C LYS A 223 27.36 5.16 -2.97
N ALA A 224 27.63 4.27 -2.01
CA ALA A 224 26.61 3.42 -1.40
C ALA A 224 25.61 4.24 -0.57
N ALA A 225 26.07 5.20 0.23
CA ALA A 225 25.18 6.11 0.97
C ALA A 225 24.42 7.05 0.03
N SER A 226 25.05 7.52 -1.06
CA SER A 226 24.40 8.28 -2.14
C SER A 226 23.25 7.49 -2.77
N LEU A 227 23.53 6.25 -3.17
CA LEU A 227 22.55 5.35 -3.76
C LEU A 227 21.35 5.12 -2.84
N VAL A 228 21.60 4.89 -1.53
CA VAL A 228 20.54 4.71 -0.53
C VAL A 228 19.64 5.95 -0.46
N ARG A 229 20.24 7.15 -0.36
CA ARG A 229 19.48 8.40 -0.25
C ARG A 229 18.65 8.67 -1.51
N HIS A 230 19.24 8.52 -2.69
CA HIS A 230 18.52 8.67 -3.94
C HIS A 230 17.42 7.61 -4.11
N SER A 231 17.64 6.38 -3.62
CA SER A 231 16.61 5.32 -3.65
C SER A 231 15.42 5.65 -2.75
N VAL A 232 15.65 6.24 -1.57
CA VAL A 232 14.56 6.67 -0.68
C VAL A 232 13.84 7.90 -1.23
N GLU A 233 14.56 8.86 -1.80
CA GLU A 233 13.93 10.02 -2.45
C GLU A 233 13.09 9.59 -3.65
N MET A 234 13.60 8.67 -4.48
CA MET A 234 12.85 8.05 -5.57
C MET A 234 11.59 7.34 -5.05
N ALA A 235 11.70 6.55 -3.97
CA ALA A 235 10.56 5.85 -3.38
C ALA A 235 9.49 6.82 -2.87
N LYS A 236 9.87 8.00 -2.36
CA LYS A 236 8.94 9.05 -1.96
C LYS A 236 8.28 9.72 -3.17
N LEU A 237 9.06 10.12 -4.18
CA LEU A 237 8.53 10.78 -5.38
C LEU A 237 7.59 9.88 -6.17
N SER A 238 7.88 8.57 -6.23
CA SER A 238 7.06 7.60 -6.96
C SER A 238 5.67 7.39 -6.39
N GLU A 239 5.39 7.84 -5.15
CA GLU A 239 4.03 7.88 -4.59
C GLU A 239 3.11 8.85 -5.35
N ASN A 240 3.68 9.94 -5.90
CA ASN A 240 2.99 10.93 -6.71
C ASN A 240 3.09 10.64 -8.22
N GLY A 241 3.73 9.52 -8.58
CA GLY A 241 3.91 9.07 -9.96
C GLY A 241 5.38 9.07 -10.43
N TRP A 242 5.61 8.44 -11.59
CA TRP A 242 6.96 8.24 -12.16
C TRP A 242 7.43 9.37 -13.09
N ARG A 243 6.70 10.48 -13.17
CA ARG A 243 6.98 11.61 -14.07
C ARG A 243 7.07 12.90 -13.28
N GLY A 244 7.94 13.80 -13.73
CA GLY A 244 8.15 15.11 -13.12
C GLY A 244 9.63 15.46 -13.08
N LYS A 245 9.93 16.77 -12.99
CA LYS A 245 11.31 17.27 -12.99
C LYS A 245 12.15 16.70 -11.84
N GLU A 246 11.54 16.55 -10.66
CA GLU A 246 12.20 16.01 -9.48
C GLU A 246 12.55 14.53 -9.66
N MET A 247 11.62 13.73 -10.21
CA MET A 247 11.87 12.31 -10.51
C MET A 247 12.94 12.14 -11.59
N GLU A 248 12.95 13.00 -12.62
CA GLU A 248 13.99 12.99 -13.66
C GLU A 248 15.39 13.30 -13.08
N ALA A 249 15.49 14.30 -12.19
CA ALA A 249 16.73 14.63 -11.51
C ALA A 249 17.24 13.47 -10.63
N VAL A 250 16.35 12.79 -9.92
CA VAL A 250 16.72 11.62 -9.10
C VAL A 250 17.13 10.43 -9.98
N MET A 251 16.48 10.20 -11.12
CA MET A 251 16.91 9.16 -12.08
C MET A 251 18.31 9.44 -12.64
N GLU A 252 18.64 10.70 -12.91
CA GLU A 252 19.98 11.10 -13.33
C GLU A 252 21.02 10.88 -12.23
N ALA A 253 20.69 11.25 -11.00
CA ALA A 253 21.56 11.03 -9.84
C ALA A 253 21.81 9.52 -9.58
N LEU A 254 20.77 8.69 -9.65
CA LEU A 254 20.88 7.23 -9.57
C LEU A 254 21.73 6.66 -10.70
N GLY A 255 21.57 7.18 -11.93
CA GLY A 255 22.40 6.81 -13.07
C GLY A 255 23.88 7.10 -12.83
N ASN A 256 24.20 8.25 -12.24
CA ASN A 256 25.57 8.62 -11.86
C ASN A 256 26.15 7.73 -10.75
N ASP A 257 25.34 7.31 -9.79
CA ASP A 257 25.77 6.42 -8.70
C ASP A 257 26.19 5.04 -9.24
N ILE A 258 25.41 4.49 -10.17
CA ILE A 258 25.57 3.11 -10.67
C ILE A 258 26.32 3.01 -12.01
N GLY A 259 26.52 4.14 -12.69
CA GLY A 259 27.19 4.21 -13.99
C GLY A 259 26.30 3.82 -15.18
N GLU A 260 24.99 4.03 -15.08
CA GLU A 260 24.01 3.71 -16.13
C GLU A 260 23.26 4.95 -16.62
N ASN A 261 22.71 4.88 -17.84
CA ASN A 261 21.91 5.99 -18.37
C ASN A 261 20.53 6.06 -17.70
N PRO A 262 19.89 7.24 -17.65
CA PRO A 262 18.60 7.41 -16.95
C PRO A 262 17.44 6.54 -17.50
N ALA A 263 17.50 6.13 -18.77
CA ALA A 263 16.50 5.25 -19.37
C ALA A 263 16.60 3.82 -18.81
N ALA A 264 17.82 3.27 -18.74
CA ALA A 264 18.07 1.95 -18.16
C ALA A 264 17.76 1.92 -16.65
N VAL A 265 18.10 2.99 -15.93
CA VAL A 265 17.71 3.16 -14.53
C VAL A 265 16.20 3.09 -14.38
N ARG A 266 15.44 3.83 -15.20
CA ARG A 266 13.98 3.84 -15.16
C ARG A 266 13.37 2.45 -15.38
N ASP A 267 13.89 1.67 -16.32
CA ASP A 267 13.39 0.32 -16.56
C ASP A 267 13.66 -0.62 -15.37
N ARG A 268 14.87 -0.54 -14.79
CA ARG A 268 15.21 -1.29 -13.56
C ARG A 268 14.34 -0.88 -12.37
N LEU A 269 14.11 0.42 -12.18
CA LEU A 269 13.26 0.92 -11.10
C LEU A 269 11.86 0.31 -11.15
N LYS A 270 11.26 0.20 -12.34
CA LYS A 270 9.93 -0.42 -12.50
C LYS A 270 9.94 -1.92 -12.16
N VAL A 271 10.94 -2.65 -12.65
CA VAL A 271 11.09 -4.09 -12.37
C VAL A 271 11.26 -4.34 -10.87
N ASN A 272 12.12 -3.56 -10.22
CA ASN A 272 12.40 -3.66 -8.79
C ASN A 272 11.17 -3.31 -7.93
N ALA A 273 10.27 -2.46 -8.42
CA ALA A 273 9.06 -2.10 -7.70
C ALA A 273 8.08 -3.30 -7.59
N GLY A 274 8.00 -4.14 -8.63
CA GLY A 274 7.30 -5.43 -8.55
C GLY A 274 7.95 -6.41 -7.57
N GLU A 275 9.28 -6.39 -7.46
CA GLU A 275 10.00 -7.20 -6.46
C GLU A 275 9.76 -6.70 -5.03
N ALA A 276 9.63 -5.38 -4.82
CA ALA A 276 9.28 -4.81 -3.52
C ALA A 276 7.93 -5.32 -2.99
N ALA A 277 6.93 -5.47 -3.87
CA ALA A 277 5.64 -6.04 -3.50
C ALA A 277 5.78 -7.50 -3.05
N ARG A 278 6.62 -8.30 -3.73
CA ARG A 278 6.88 -9.70 -3.36
C ARG A 278 7.60 -9.78 -2.02
N VAL A 279 8.56 -8.90 -1.77
CA VAL A 279 9.23 -8.78 -0.48
C VAL A 279 8.20 -8.44 0.60
N ALA A 280 7.34 -7.43 0.43
CA ALA A 280 6.30 -7.11 1.41
C ALA A 280 5.38 -8.28 1.78
N VAL A 281 4.95 -9.07 0.78
CA VAL A 281 4.17 -10.30 1.03
C VAL A 281 4.99 -11.30 1.84
N SER A 282 6.27 -11.49 1.51
CA SER A 282 7.14 -12.41 2.26
C SER A 282 7.41 -11.95 3.69
N LEU A 283 7.34 -10.64 3.95
CA LEU A 283 7.48 -10.04 5.27
C LEU A 283 6.19 -10.08 6.10
N GLY A 284 5.12 -10.70 5.59
CA GLY A 284 3.85 -10.83 6.31
C GLY A 284 2.95 -9.58 6.23
N ILE A 285 3.25 -8.64 5.32
CA ILE A 285 2.47 -7.41 5.14
C ILE A 285 1.90 -7.32 3.72
N PRO A 286 0.98 -8.21 3.34
CA PRO A 286 0.35 -8.09 2.02
C PRO A 286 -0.40 -6.76 1.86
N GLN A 287 -0.83 -6.12 2.96
CA GLN A 287 -1.58 -4.87 2.95
C GLN A 287 -0.81 -3.69 2.33
N VAL A 288 0.53 -3.65 2.43
CA VAL A 288 1.31 -2.54 1.86
C VAL A 288 1.55 -2.68 0.36
N THR A 289 1.27 -3.84 -0.23
CA THR A 289 1.49 -4.08 -1.67
C THR A 289 0.64 -3.16 -2.56
N ALA A 290 -0.60 -2.86 -2.13
CA ALA A 290 -1.49 -1.93 -2.81
C ALA A 290 -0.99 -0.47 -2.76
N LEU A 291 -0.07 -0.17 -1.85
CA LEU A 291 0.52 1.15 -1.64
C LEU A 291 1.87 1.30 -2.38
N MET A 292 2.44 0.21 -2.90
CA MET A 292 3.73 0.26 -3.58
C MET A 292 3.61 0.74 -5.04
N PRO A 293 4.56 1.57 -5.50
CA PRO A 293 4.71 1.93 -6.92
C PRO A 293 4.93 0.66 -7.75
N GLY A 294 4.35 0.56 -8.95
CA GLY A 294 4.55 -0.62 -9.83
C GLY A 294 3.64 -1.82 -9.57
N SER A 295 2.79 -1.79 -8.54
CA SER A 295 1.58 -2.65 -8.48
C SER A 295 0.59 -2.34 -9.62
N GLN A 296 0.72 -1.15 -10.21
CA GLN A 296 0.32 -0.88 -11.59
C GLN A 296 1.49 -1.28 -12.49
N SER A 297 1.38 -2.47 -13.08
CA SER A 297 2.21 -2.86 -14.21
C SER A 297 2.15 -1.76 -15.28
N ASP A 298 3.30 -1.19 -15.60
CA ASP A 298 3.56 -0.42 -16.81
C ASP A 298 3.50 -1.38 -18.01
N THR A 299 2.31 -1.89 -18.34
CA THR A 299 1.98 -2.05 -19.76
C THR A 299 2.03 -0.64 -20.32
N GLY A 300 2.96 -0.42 -21.23
CA GLY A 300 3.45 0.90 -21.60
C GLY A 300 2.37 1.90 -22.00
N LYS A 301 2.82 3.12 -22.26
CA LYS A 301 2.07 4.16 -22.96
C LYS A 301 1.49 3.65 -24.30
N GLU A 302 0.38 2.94 -24.24
CA GLU A 302 -0.82 3.34 -24.95
C GLU A 302 -1.63 4.08 -23.89
N ALA A 303 -2.11 5.29 -24.20
CA ALA A 303 -3.00 6.02 -23.31
C ALA A 303 -4.06 5.04 -22.80
N ALA A 304 -4.06 4.71 -21.50
CA ALA A 304 -4.75 3.56 -20.90
C ALA A 304 -5.92 3.14 -21.79
N GLN A 305 -5.67 2.25 -22.75
CA GLN A 305 -6.72 1.87 -23.69
C GLN A 305 -7.69 1.13 -22.79
N ALA A 306 -8.92 1.64 -22.75
CA ALA A 306 -10.01 0.97 -22.07
C ALA A 306 -9.90 -0.51 -22.43
N PRO A 307 -10.02 -1.45 -21.47
CA PRO A 307 -10.21 -2.83 -21.84
C PRO A 307 -11.33 -2.85 -22.88
N GLU A 308 -11.03 -3.32 -24.09
CA GLU A 308 -12.00 -3.25 -25.18
C GLU A 308 -13.28 -3.93 -24.71
N VAL A 309 -14.41 -3.26 -24.92
CA VAL A 309 -15.71 -3.87 -24.63
C VAL A 309 -15.77 -5.17 -25.41
N ASP A 310 -15.97 -6.30 -24.73
CA ASP A 310 -16.14 -7.59 -25.39
C ASP A 310 -17.62 -7.72 -25.81
N PRO A 311 -17.96 -7.49 -27.09
CA PRO A 311 -19.36 -7.42 -27.50
C PRO A 311 -20.01 -8.81 -27.48
N ILE A 312 -19.22 -9.88 -27.65
CA ILE A 312 -19.70 -11.26 -27.63
C ILE A 312 -20.06 -11.63 -26.20
N LEU A 313 -19.17 -11.36 -25.23
CA LEU A 313 -19.44 -11.59 -23.82
C LEU A 313 -20.59 -10.70 -23.32
N GLN A 314 -20.68 -9.45 -23.77
CA GLN A 314 -21.79 -8.57 -23.44
C GLN A 314 -23.13 -9.18 -23.87
N LEU A 315 -23.23 -9.66 -25.12
CA LEU A 315 -24.45 -10.29 -25.64
C LEU A 315 -24.78 -11.60 -24.91
N GLN A 316 -23.78 -12.40 -24.53
CA GLN A 316 -23.98 -13.61 -23.73
C GLN A 316 -24.60 -13.29 -22.37
N ILE A 317 -24.02 -12.35 -21.62
CA ILE A 317 -24.51 -11.98 -20.29
C ILE A 317 -25.89 -11.31 -20.38
N LEU A 318 -26.15 -10.47 -21.40
CA LEU A 318 -27.48 -9.89 -21.62
C LEU A 318 -28.54 -10.96 -21.94
N ARG A 319 -28.18 -12.00 -22.68
CA ARG A 319 -29.09 -13.13 -22.95
C ARG A 319 -29.38 -13.92 -21.67
N ASP A 320 -28.35 -14.18 -20.86
CA ASP A 320 -28.50 -14.90 -19.59
C ASP A 320 -29.36 -14.09 -18.59
N LEU A 321 -29.18 -12.76 -18.55
CA LEU A 321 -30.03 -11.84 -17.80
C LEU A 321 -31.49 -11.90 -18.27
N THR A 322 -31.72 -11.87 -19.58
CA THR A 322 -33.08 -11.95 -20.14
C THR A 322 -33.74 -13.28 -19.80
N HIS A 323 -32.98 -14.38 -19.80
CA HIS A 323 -33.48 -15.69 -19.40
C HIS A 323 -33.84 -15.74 -17.91
N SER A 324 -32.98 -15.21 -17.04
CA SER A 324 -33.23 -15.09 -15.59
C SER A 324 -34.47 -14.24 -15.27
N LEU A 325 -34.83 -13.27 -16.13
CA LEU A 325 -36.06 -12.49 -15.99
C LEU A 325 -37.34 -13.27 -16.34
N THR A 326 -37.24 -14.34 -17.12
CA THR A 326 -38.41 -15.16 -17.53
C THR A 326 -38.76 -16.28 -16.55
N ASP A 327 -37.80 -16.76 -15.77
CA ASP A 327 -37.99 -17.85 -14.80
C ASP A 327 -37.78 -17.31 -13.37
N LYS A 328 -38.88 -16.99 -12.67
CA LYS A 328 -38.93 -16.41 -11.29
C LYS A 328 -37.72 -15.51 -10.95
N PRO A 329 -37.75 -14.22 -11.29
CA PRO A 329 -36.59 -13.35 -11.18
C PRO A 329 -36.05 -13.25 -9.74
N ASP A 330 -34.81 -13.74 -9.51
CA ASP A 330 -34.05 -13.47 -8.29
C ASP A 330 -33.19 -12.21 -8.49
N ILE A 331 -33.54 -11.15 -7.76
CA ILE A 331 -32.83 -9.87 -7.80
C ILE A 331 -31.33 -10.03 -7.50
N ASN A 332 -30.94 -10.97 -6.63
CA ASN A 332 -29.53 -11.14 -6.27
C ASN A 332 -28.73 -11.77 -7.42
N GLU A 333 -29.36 -12.67 -8.18
CA GLU A 333 -28.75 -13.32 -9.35
C GLU A 333 -28.62 -12.31 -10.50
N VAL A 334 -29.69 -11.58 -10.79
CA VAL A 334 -29.69 -10.50 -11.80
C VAL A 334 -28.64 -9.44 -11.46
N CYS A 335 -28.57 -8.98 -10.22
CA CYS A 335 -27.55 -8.01 -9.80
C CYS A 335 -26.12 -8.58 -9.89
N GLN A 336 -25.94 -9.89 -9.62
CA GLN A 336 -24.63 -10.53 -9.75
C GLN A 336 -24.17 -10.60 -11.22
N LEU A 337 -25.06 -11.01 -12.12
CA LEU A 337 -24.81 -11.05 -13.57
C LEU A 337 -24.53 -9.66 -14.13
N VAL A 338 -25.25 -8.63 -13.66
CA VAL A 338 -25.00 -7.24 -14.04
C VAL A 338 -23.61 -6.77 -13.59
N ILE A 339 -23.22 -7.05 -12.34
CA ILE A 339 -21.87 -6.72 -11.87
C ILE A 339 -20.80 -7.45 -12.69
N GLU A 340 -21.02 -8.73 -13.00
CA GLU A 340 -20.09 -9.50 -13.84
C GLU A 340 -20.00 -8.91 -15.26
N GLY A 341 -21.13 -8.51 -15.85
CA GLY A 341 -21.17 -7.84 -17.15
C GLY A 341 -20.40 -6.52 -17.17
N ILE A 342 -20.60 -5.68 -16.15
CA ILE A 342 -19.86 -4.42 -16.02
C ILE A 342 -18.36 -4.70 -15.80
N HIS A 343 -18.03 -5.72 -14.99
CA HIS A 343 -16.64 -6.03 -14.69
C HIS A 343 -15.89 -6.61 -15.89
N ARG A 344 -16.48 -7.60 -16.58
CA ARG A 344 -15.80 -8.40 -17.59
C ARG A 344 -16.10 -7.96 -19.01
N ALA A 345 -17.35 -7.59 -19.32
CA ALA A 345 -17.74 -7.23 -20.69
C ALA A 345 -17.54 -5.73 -20.96
N VAL A 346 -17.83 -4.85 -20.00
CA VAL A 346 -17.54 -3.40 -20.13
C VAL A 346 -16.07 -3.07 -19.80
N GLY A 347 -15.40 -3.94 -19.04
CA GLY A 347 -13.99 -3.79 -18.71
C GLY A 347 -13.72 -2.90 -17.50
N MET A 348 -14.67 -2.77 -16.57
CA MET A 348 -14.47 -1.98 -15.35
C MET A 348 -13.84 -2.82 -14.25
N GLN A 349 -12.69 -2.41 -13.70
CA GLN A 349 -11.95 -3.20 -12.73
C GLN A 349 -12.61 -3.28 -11.37
N ARG A 350 -13.34 -2.25 -10.97
CA ARG A 350 -14.02 -2.14 -9.67
C ARG A 350 -15.47 -1.76 -9.89
N VAL A 351 -16.39 -2.56 -9.35
CA VAL A 351 -17.83 -2.37 -9.52
C VAL A 351 -18.54 -2.57 -8.19
N VAL A 352 -19.49 -1.70 -7.88
CA VAL A 352 -20.38 -1.86 -6.73
C VAL A 352 -21.82 -1.57 -7.11
N LEU A 353 -22.71 -2.34 -6.52
CA LEU A 353 -24.11 -2.01 -6.41
C LEU A 353 -24.38 -1.52 -4.98
N LEU A 354 -24.77 -0.26 -4.86
CA LEU A 354 -25.30 0.31 -3.63
C LEU A 354 -26.83 0.22 -3.65
N MET A 355 -27.44 -0.12 -2.52
CA MET A 355 -28.89 -0.19 -2.35
C MET A 355 -29.31 0.61 -1.14
N SER A 356 -30.57 1.05 -1.13
CA SER A 356 -31.13 1.80 0.00
C SER A 356 -31.05 0.99 1.29
N ASP A 357 -30.60 1.65 2.35
CA ASP A 357 -30.64 1.12 3.69
C ASP A 357 -32.09 1.05 4.23
N ARG A 358 -32.27 0.55 5.45
CA ARG A 358 -33.60 0.44 6.08
C ARG A 358 -34.23 1.79 6.40
N SER A 359 -33.42 2.83 6.67
CA SER A 359 -33.93 4.18 6.91
C SER A 359 -34.37 4.88 5.63
N GLY A 360 -33.84 4.45 4.48
CA GLY A 360 -34.10 5.01 3.17
C GLY A 360 -33.31 6.30 2.89
N LEU A 361 -32.47 6.76 3.82
CA LEU A 361 -31.67 7.99 3.73
C LEU A 361 -30.32 7.76 3.04
N GLU A 362 -29.80 6.55 3.10
CA GLU A 362 -28.45 6.22 2.64
C GLU A 362 -28.48 5.07 1.62
N LEU A 363 -27.46 5.04 0.76
CA LEU A 363 -27.17 3.93 -0.14
C LEU A 363 -25.94 3.21 0.39
N ILE A 364 -26.11 1.93 0.71
CA ILE A 364 -25.09 1.06 1.29
C ILE A 364 -24.69 -0.06 0.33
N PRO A 365 -23.46 -0.61 0.44
CA PRO A 365 -22.97 -1.67 -0.42
C PRO A 365 -23.81 -2.93 -0.31
N ARG A 366 -24.27 -3.45 -1.44
CA ARG A 366 -25.04 -4.70 -1.52
C ARG A 366 -24.27 -5.81 -2.22
N LYS A 367 -23.59 -5.48 -3.32
CA LYS A 367 -22.79 -6.42 -4.11
C LYS A 367 -21.54 -5.70 -4.63
N LEU A 368 -20.44 -6.43 -4.69
CA LEU A 368 -19.13 -5.94 -5.10
C LEU A 368 -18.57 -6.84 -6.20
N GLY A 369 -17.79 -6.29 -7.10
CA GLY A 369 -17.13 -7.00 -8.18
C GLY A 369 -15.76 -6.42 -8.48
N GLY A 370 -14.80 -7.30 -8.72
CA GLY A 370 -13.43 -6.93 -9.07
C GLY A 370 -12.50 -6.68 -7.87
N LYS A 371 -11.18 -6.66 -8.14
CA LYS A 371 -10.12 -6.54 -7.13
C LYS A 371 -10.03 -5.11 -6.61
N GLY A 372 -9.74 -4.93 -5.32
CA GLY A 372 -9.63 -3.59 -4.71
C GLY A 372 -10.98 -2.99 -4.29
N THR A 373 -12.01 -3.83 -4.13
CA THR A 373 -13.34 -3.46 -3.61
C THR A 373 -13.57 -3.97 -2.18
N GLU A 374 -12.57 -4.62 -1.58
CA GLU A 374 -12.70 -5.30 -0.28
C GLU A 374 -13.05 -4.33 0.86
N SER A 375 -12.47 -3.12 0.85
CA SER A 375 -12.74 -2.07 1.85
C SER A 375 -14.11 -1.42 1.68
N TRP A 376 -14.78 -1.61 0.54
CA TRP A 376 -16.04 -0.94 0.25
C TRP A 376 -17.20 -1.53 1.02
N LYS A 377 -17.15 -2.82 1.38
CA LYS A 377 -18.26 -3.58 1.95
C LYS A 377 -18.93 -2.91 3.14
N ASP A 378 -18.14 -2.33 4.03
CA ASP A 378 -18.62 -1.74 5.28
C ASP A 378 -18.54 -0.20 5.30
N SER A 379 -17.85 0.40 4.30
CA SER A 379 -17.51 1.82 4.34
C SER A 379 -18.11 2.66 3.21
N PHE A 380 -18.41 2.06 2.05
CA PHE A 380 -18.89 2.81 0.88
C PHE A 380 -20.37 3.17 1.00
N THR A 381 -20.63 4.26 1.70
CA THR A 381 -21.98 4.81 1.90
C THR A 381 -22.16 6.13 1.17
N VAL A 382 -23.31 6.29 0.49
CA VAL A 382 -23.69 7.55 -0.18
C VAL A 382 -25.00 8.06 0.39
N ARG A 383 -24.99 9.28 0.93
CA ARG A 383 -26.20 9.92 1.44
C ARG A 383 -27.04 10.46 0.30
N LYS A 384 -28.35 10.20 0.33
CA LYS A 384 -29.27 10.60 -0.76
C LYS A 384 -29.59 12.10 -0.79
N ASP A 385 -29.27 12.83 0.28
CA ASP A 385 -29.38 14.30 0.32
C ASP A 385 -28.23 15.00 -0.43
N GLY A 386 -27.25 14.24 -0.94
CA GLY A 386 -26.10 14.77 -1.65
C GLY A 386 -25.02 15.35 -0.74
N THR A 387 -25.12 15.16 0.58
CA THR A 387 -24.08 15.58 1.53
C THR A 387 -22.93 14.57 1.61
N GLY A 388 -21.75 15.06 1.99
CA GLY A 388 -20.54 14.26 2.17
C GLY A 388 -19.72 14.05 0.88
N PRO A 389 -18.60 13.32 0.97
CA PRO A 389 -17.58 13.24 -0.08
C PRO A 389 -18.10 12.64 -1.38
N LEU A 390 -19.10 11.75 -1.28
CA LEU A 390 -19.65 10.99 -2.40
C LEU A 390 -21.02 11.47 -2.88
N GLY A 391 -21.53 12.57 -2.34
CA GLY A 391 -22.82 13.14 -2.76
C GLY A 391 -22.85 13.53 -4.24
N ALA A 392 -21.70 13.89 -4.82
CA ALA A 392 -21.56 14.20 -6.25
C ALA A 392 -21.72 12.98 -7.18
N LEU A 393 -21.77 11.76 -6.64
CA LEU A 393 -22.10 10.55 -7.39
C LEU A 393 -23.61 10.37 -7.58
N LEU A 394 -24.46 11.18 -6.93
CA LEU A 394 -25.90 11.03 -7.09
C LEU A 394 -26.34 11.44 -8.51
N PRO A 395 -26.92 10.52 -9.30
CA PRO A 395 -27.34 10.78 -10.68
C PRO A 395 -28.61 11.63 -10.71
N HIS A 396 -28.69 12.54 -11.68
CA HIS A 396 -29.88 13.36 -11.88
C HIS A 396 -30.99 12.63 -12.68
N ALA A 397 -30.65 11.79 -13.66
CA ALA A 397 -31.66 11.08 -14.45
C ALA A 397 -31.18 9.78 -15.12
N SER A 398 -30.02 9.78 -15.76
CA SER A 398 -29.49 8.70 -16.59
C SER A 398 -28.12 8.21 -16.10
N CYS A 399 -27.60 7.15 -16.73
CA CYS A 399 -26.19 6.79 -16.58
C CYS A 399 -25.31 7.91 -17.13
N TYR A 400 -24.16 8.15 -16.51
CA TYR A 400 -23.22 9.17 -16.92
C TYR A 400 -21.78 8.80 -16.54
N VAL A 401 -20.82 9.46 -17.19
CA VAL A 401 -19.42 9.46 -16.76
C VAL A 401 -19.25 10.54 -15.71
N TYR A 402 -19.02 10.13 -14.47
CA TYR A 402 -18.61 11.01 -13.40
C TYR A 402 -17.19 11.50 -13.64
N GLN A 403 -17.00 12.81 -13.52
CA GLN A 403 -15.70 13.47 -13.56
C GLN A 403 -15.38 14.08 -12.19
N PRO A 404 -14.23 13.76 -11.59
CA PRO A 404 -13.82 14.36 -10.32
C PRO A 404 -13.62 15.87 -10.50
N LYS A 405 -14.04 16.67 -9.52
CA LYS A 405 -13.79 18.13 -9.51
C LYS A 405 -12.63 18.40 -8.55
N SER A 406 -11.78 19.38 -8.85
CA SER A 406 -10.69 19.80 -7.96
C SER A 406 -11.19 20.22 -6.58
N GLY A 407 -10.52 19.78 -5.51
CA GLY A 407 -10.83 20.17 -4.12
C GLY A 407 -11.91 19.34 -3.41
N LYS A 408 -12.10 18.06 -3.77
CA LYS A 408 -13.07 17.18 -3.10
C LYS A 408 -12.53 16.59 -1.80
N GLU A 409 -13.45 16.35 -0.86
CA GLU A 409 -13.17 15.60 0.37
C GLU A 409 -12.72 14.18 0.02
N ASN A 410 -11.48 13.84 0.39
CA ASN A 410 -10.93 12.52 0.18
C ASN A 410 -11.70 11.48 0.99
N VAL A 411 -12.00 10.35 0.36
CA VAL A 411 -12.56 9.20 1.07
C VAL A 411 -11.45 8.48 1.84
N PRO A 412 -11.54 8.37 3.17
CA PRO A 412 -10.43 7.91 4.01
C PRO A 412 -10.02 6.44 3.77
N TYR A 413 -10.96 5.62 3.30
CA TYR A 413 -10.77 4.18 3.09
C TYR A 413 -10.45 3.79 1.63
N ASP A 414 -10.51 4.72 0.68
CA ASP A 414 -10.19 4.47 -0.73
C ASP A 414 -9.75 5.75 -1.43
N ARG A 415 -8.46 5.83 -1.83
CA ARG A 415 -7.87 7.03 -2.44
C ARG A 415 -8.43 7.38 -3.83
N TRP A 416 -9.01 6.41 -4.52
CA TRP A 416 -9.50 6.56 -5.88
C TRP A 416 -10.98 6.89 -5.90
N LEU A 417 -11.73 6.40 -4.93
CA LEU A 417 -13.18 6.55 -4.85
C LEU A 417 -13.57 8.04 -4.81
N GLY A 418 -14.31 8.48 -5.81
CA GLY A 418 -14.72 9.89 -5.97
C GLY A 418 -13.63 10.81 -6.54
N SER A 419 -12.38 10.33 -6.67
CA SER A 419 -11.21 11.06 -7.15
C SER A 419 -10.77 10.67 -8.56
N VAL A 420 -11.35 9.63 -9.14
CA VAL A 420 -11.13 9.19 -10.53
C VAL A 420 -12.40 9.28 -11.38
N PRO A 421 -12.29 9.38 -12.71
CA PRO A 421 -13.43 9.24 -13.60
C PRO A 421 -14.09 7.86 -13.44
N ALA A 422 -15.41 7.81 -13.44
CA ALA A 422 -16.18 6.60 -13.13
C ALA A 422 -17.51 6.54 -13.91
N LEU A 423 -18.03 5.34 -14.12
CA LEU A 423 -19.38 5.13 -14.63
C LEU A 423 -20.36 5.04 -13.48
N VAL A 424 -21.46 5.78 -13.59
CA VAL A 424 -22.47 5.89 -12.54
C VAL A 424 -23.86 5.70 -13.14
N GLY A 425 -24.68 4.83 -12.53
CA GLY A 425 -25.98 4.44 -13.06
C GLY A 425 -27.06 4.30 -11.97
N PRO A 426 -28.17 5.06 -12.02
CA PRO A 426 -29.25 4.93 -11.04
C PRO A 426 -30.08 3.66 -11.20
N LEU A 427 -30.58 3.14 -10.08
CA LEU A 427 -31.73 2.25 -10.03
C LEU A 427 -32.89 2.94 -9.32
N LYS A 428 -34.05 2.97 -9.96
CA LYS A 428 -35.26 3.62 -9.45
C LYS A 428 -36.39 2.61 -9.30
N ALA A 429 -37.21 2.72 -8.25
CA ALA A 429 -38.46 1.99 -8.15
C ALA A 429 -39.59 3.01 -7.97
N LYS A 430 -40.63 2.95 -8.82
CA LYS A 430 -41.76 3.92 -8.82
C LYS A 430 -41.28 5.38 -8.81
N GLY A 431 -40.22 5.68 -9.56
CA GLY A 431 -39.61 7.01 -9.66
C GLY A 431 -38.64 7.41 -8.53
N ARG A 432 -38.53 6.64 -7.45
CA ARG A 432 -37.61 6.91 -6.33
C ARG A 432 -36.28 6.20 -6.50
N LEU A 433 -35.16 6.86 -6.16
CA LEU A 433 -33.83 6.25 -6.18
C LEU A 433 -33.72 5.16 -5.09
N VAL A 434 -33.59 3.91 -5.53
CA VAL A 434 -33.47 2.73 -4.66
C VAL A 434 -32.07 2.13 -4.65
N GLY A 435 -31.28 2.38 -5.68
CA GLY A 435 -29.90 1.90 -5.77
C GLY A 435 -29.04 2.70 -6.75
N LEU A 436 -27.75 2.42 -6.74
CA LEU A 436 -26.75 3.08 -7.58
C LEU A 436 -25.67 2.07 -7.96
N PHE A 437 -25.41 1.92 -9.25
CA PHE A 437 -24.20 1.29 -9.75
C PHE A 437 -23.09 2.31 -9.86
N TYR A 438 -21.92 1.94 -9.36
CA TYR A 438 -20.68 2.70 -9.50
C TYR A 438 -19.60 1.77 -10.00
N ALA A 439 -18.84 2.22 -11.01
CA ALA A 439 -17.74 1.45 -11.56
C ALA A 439 -16.56 2.35 -11.97
N ASP A 440 -15.34 1.95 -11.62
CA ASP A 440 -14.11 2.68 -11.97
C ASP A 440 -12.93 1.74 -12.25
N ASN A 441 -11.82 2.31 -12.71
CA ASN A 441 -10.57 1.59 -13.01
C ASN A 441 -9.38 1.98 -12.11
N ALA A 442 -9.61 2.64 -10.98
CA ALA A 442 -8.56 3.07 -10.05
C ALA A 442 -7.41 3.84 -10.73
N ALA A 443 -7.72 4.63 -11.76
CA ALA A 443 -6.76 5.36 -12.57
C ALA A 443 -7.30 6.77 -12.85
N ALA A 444 -6.53 7.80 -12.49
CA ALA A 444 -6.94 9.20 -12.62
C ALA A 444 -6.81 9.74 -14.05
N ASP A 445 -5.90 9.16 -14.85
CA ASP A 445 -5.65 9.50 -16.26
C ASP A 445 -6.55 8.73 -17.24
N TYR A 446 -7.47 7.91 -16.73
CA TYR A 446 -8.41 7.13 -17.52
C TYR A 446 -9.82 7.72 -17.45
N VAL A 447 -10.43 7.95 -18.62
CA VAL A 447 -11.84 8.35 -18.75
C VAL A 447 -12.60 7.27 -19.51
N PRO A 448 -13.69 6.71 -18.95
CA PRO A 448 -14.53 5.75 -19.68
C PRO A 448 -15.02 6.28 -21.02
N SER A 449 -15.02 5.44 -22.06
CA SER A 449 -15.47 5.80 -23.41
C SER A 449 -17.00 5.88 -23.53
N GLU A 450 -17.51 6.50 -24.61
CA GLU A 450 -18.95 6.50 -24.90
C GLU A 450 -19.51 5.08 -25.13
N ASP A 451 -18.72 4.19 -25.74
CA ASP A 451 -19.11 2.79 -25.95
C ASP A 451 -19.26 2.06 -24.61
N GLN A 452 -18.35 2.29 -23.68
CA GLN A 452 -18.43 1.73 -22.33
C GLN A 452 -19.61 2.29 -21.55
N LEU A 453 -19.89 3.61 -21.67
CA LEU A 453 -21.07 4.22 -21.07
C LEU A 453 -22.36 3.61 -21.63
N THR A 454 -22.41 3.38 -22.94
CA THR A 454 -23.57 2.75 -23.62
C THR A 454 -23.75 1.31 -23.15
N ALA A 455 -22.68 0.52 -23.13
CA ALA A 455 -22.70 -0.86 -22.67
C ALA A 455 -23.09 -0.99 -21.19
N PHE A 456 -22.53 -0.15 -20.34
CA PHE A 456 -22.92 -0.01 -18.93
C PHE A 456 -24.41 0.36 -18.79
N GLY A 457 -24.88 1.31 -19.61
CA GLY A 457 -26.28 1.71 -19.67
C GLY A 457 -27.22 0.53 -19.95
N HIS A 458 -26.88 -0.35 -20.89
CA HIS A 458 -27.67 -1.55 -21.19
C HIS A 458 -27.78 -2.49 -19.98
N PHE A 459 -26.69 -2.72 -19.25
CA PHE A 459 -26.72 -3.54 -18.03
C PHE A 459 -27.57 -2.92 -16.92
N VAL A 460 -27.42 -1.62 -16.68
CA VAL A 460 -28.22 -0.89 -15.68
C VAL A 460 -29.70 -0.88 -16.05
N GLN A 461 -30.04 -0.75 -17.34
CA GLN A 461 -31.42 -0.84 -17.82
C GLN A 461 -32.05 -2.21 -17.58
N ASN A 462 -31.30 -3.30 -17.78
CA ASN A 462 -31.80 -4.65 -17.50
C ASN A 462 -32.04 -4.87 -15.99
N ALA A 463 -31.14 -4.38 -15.13
CA ALA A 463 -31.36 -4.37 -13.69
C ALA A 463 -32.61 -3.55 -13.30
N GLN A 464 -32.80 -2.39 -13.94
CA GLN A 464 -33.96 -1.52 -13.75
C GLN A 464 -35.27 -2.20 -14.14
N LEU A 465 -35.29 -2.97 -15.24
CA LEU A 465 -36.46 -3.77 -15.64
C LEU A 465 -36.81 -4.82 -14.59
N CYS A 466 -35.81 -5.53 -14.05
CA CYS A 466 -36.00 -6.51 -12.97
C CYS A 466 -36.66 -5.89 -11.74
N ILE A 467 -36.15 -4.75 -11.27
CA ILE A 467 -36.70 -4.03 -10.11
C ILE A 467 -38.12 -3.57 -10.39
N THR A 468 -38.39 -3.11 -11.62
CA THR A 468 -39.73 -2.66 -12.01
C THR A 468 -40.74 -3.80 -11.99
N LEU A 469 -40.39 -4.96 -12.56
CA LEU A 469 -41.21 -6.18 -12.54
C LEU A 469 -41.51 -6.64 -11.11
N LEU A 470 -40.49 -6.71 -10.25
CA LEU A 470 -40.64 -7.09 -8.84
C LEU A 470 -41.44 -6.08 -8.02
N SER A 471 -41.50 -4.81 -8.43
CA SER A 471 -42.27 -3.76 -7.74
C SER A 471 -43.72 -3.61 -8.22
N SER A 472 -44.07 -4.31 -9.31
CA SER A 472 -45.38 -4.30 -9.97
C SER A 472 -46.24 -5.51 -9.59
N ASN A 473 -45.60 -6.58 -9.11
CA ASN A 473 -46.22 -7.64 -8.32
C ASN A 473 -46.27 -7.24 -6.84
#